data_AF-A0A875S5P0-F1
#
_entry.id   AF-A0A875S5P0-F1
#
_cell.length_a   1.000
_cell.length_b   1.000
_cell.length_c   1.000
_cell.angle_alpha   90.00
_cell.angle_beta   90.00
_cell.angle_gamma   90.00
#
_symmetry.space_group_name_H-M   'P 1'
#
loop_
_entity.id
_entity.type
_entity.pdbx_description
1 polymer ?
#
loop_
_entity_poly.entity_id
_entity_poly.type
_entity_poly.pdbx_seq_one_letter_code
_entity_poly.pdbx_strand_id
1 'polypeptide(L)'
;MTDRLTQLQICLDQLTDMFFASLTYVDQNHDSVKLNESDLKMVNPDYHPASQLDFQSSLQELSRDIILKTRQILTIIDTLPGVGVSKEEQLAKIQLLSRELEEVELQKKKVILKKDDLMKVVDKLILLVSDGIAMTRD
;
A
#
# COMPACT_ATOMS: atom_id res chain seq x y z
N MET A 1 -3.19 -5.98 6.93
CA MET A 1 -2.80 -4.90 5.99
C MET A 1 -1.28 -4.68 6.10
N THR A 2 -0.50 -5.73 5.80
CA THR A 2 0.96 -5.84 6.06
C THR A 2 1.79 -5.42 4.85
N ASP A 3 1.14 -4.97 3.79
CA ASP A 3 1.75 -4.63 2.50
C ASP A 3 2.59 -3.33 2.52
N ARG A 4 2.68 -2.64 3.67
CA ARG A 4 3.49 -1.42 3.81
C ARG A 4 4.98 -1.69 3.65
N LEU A 5 5.47 -2.84 4.08
CA LEU A 5 6.88 -3.22 3.90
C LEU A 5 7.19 -3.49 2.42
N THR A 6 6.29 -4.18 1.70
CA THR A 6 6.41 -4.38 0.26
C THR A 6 6.38 -3.05 -0.49
N GLN A 7 5.47 -2.15 -0.11
CA GLN A 7 5.39 -0.80 -0.70
C GLN A 7 6.69 -0.01 -0.50
N LEU A 8 7.33 -0.13 0.67
CA LEU A 8 8.62 0.50 0.94
C LEU A 8 9.71 -0.05 0.01
N GLN A 9 9.76 -1.37 -0.17
CA GLN A 9 10.71 -2.02 -1.09
C GLN A 9 10.52 -1.52 -2.52
N ILE A 10 9.28 -1.53 -3.02
CA ILE A 10 8.95 -1.02 -4.37
C ILE A 10 9.35 0.45 -4.53
N CYS A 11 9.12 1.29 -3.51
CA CYS A 11 9.49 2.70 -3.58
C CYS A 11 11.01 2.90 -3.61
N LEU A 12 11.78 2.04 -2.92
CA LEU A 12 13.24 2.07 -2.94
C LEU A 12 13.81 1.64 -4.29
N ASP A 13 13.23 0.60 -4.90
CA ASP A 13 13.59 0.13 -6.23
C ASP A 13 13.35 1.25 -7.26
N GLN A 14 12.15 1.86 -7.24
CA GLN A 14 11.81 3.00 -8.09
C GLN A 14 12.77 4.19 -7.92
N LEU A 15 13.20 4.48 -6.68
CA LEU A 15 14.15 5.56 -6.43
C LEU A 15 15.52 5.26 -7.06
N THR A 16 15.94 4.00 -7.02
CA THR A 16 17.21 3.55 -7.63
C THR A 16 17.15 3.67 -9.15
N ASP A 17 16.05 3.24 -9.76
CA ASP A 17 15.81 3.42 -11.20
C ASP A 17 15.85 4.90 -11.60
N MET A 18 15.22 5.76 -10.80
CA MET A 18 15.23 7.21 -11.03
C MET A 18 16.63 7.81 -10.93
N PHE A 19 17.48 7.34 -10.01
CA PHE A 19 18.87 7.79 -9.95
C PHE A 19 19.64 7.39 -11.20
N PHE A 20 19.51 6.13 -11.64
CA PHE A 20 20.18 5.66 -12.84
C PHE A 20 19.70 6.39 -14.09
N ALA A 21 18.38 6.54 -14.26
CA ALA A 21 17.79 7.26 -15.38
C ALA A 21 18.23 8.74 -15.40
N SER A 22 18.30 9.39 -14.23
CA SER A 22 18.73 10.78 -14.13
C SER A 22 20.19 10.96 -14.53
N LEU A 23 21.08 10.09 -14.06
CA LEU A 23 22.50 10.12 -14.45
C LEU A 23 22.67 9.84 -15.95
N THR A 24 21.96 8.84 -16.47
CA THR A 24 21.97 8.51 -17.91
C THR A 24 21.47 9.67 -18.75
N TYR A 25 20.41 10.35 -18.33
CA TYR A 25 19.88 11.52 -19.03
C TYR A 25 20.91 12.65 -19.07
N VAL A 26 21.56 12.96 -17.95
CA VAL A 26 22.62 13.99 -17.89
C VAL A 26 23.80 13.59 -18.78
N ASP A 27 24.25 12.35 -18.72
CA ASP A 27 25.36 11.85 -19.54
C ASP A 27 25.07 11.93 -21.04
N GLN A 28 23.84 11.62 -21.46
CA GLN A 28 23.47 11.57 -22.88
C GLN A 28 22.98 12.90 -23.47
N ASN A 29 22.64 13.90 -22.65
CA ASN A 29 22.01 15.14 -23.15
C ASN A 29 22.77 16.41 -22.73
N HIS A 30 23.89 16.30 -22.00
CA HIS A 30 24.70 17.47 -21.67
C HIS A 30 25.33 18.07 -22.93
N ASP A 31 25.29 19.39 -23.03
CA ASP A 31 25.87 20.11 -24.14
C ASP A 31 27.34 20.49 -23.86
N SER A 32 28.19 20.51 -24.89
CA SER A 32 29.59 20.89 -24.76
C SER A 32 29.71 22.36 -24.37
N VAL A 33 30.37 22.65 -23.25
CA VAL A 33 30.62 24.03 -22.79
C VAL A 33 31.98 24.51 -23.32
N LYS A 34 32.06 25.77 -23.75
CA LYS A 34 33.32 26.40 -24.15
C LYS A 34 34.19 26.66 -22.91
N LEU A 35 35.48 26.34 -22.98
CA LEU A 35 36.41 26.58 -21.88
C LEU A 35 36.84 28.06 -21.81
N ASN A 36 37.07 28.69 -22.96
CA ASN A 36 37.33 30.13 -23.10
C ASN A 36 36.39 30.75 -24.15
N GLU A 37 36.14 32.07 -24.08
CA GLU A 37 35.32 32.78 -25.08
C GLU A 37 35.89 32.67 -26.51
N SER A 38 37.21 32.51 -26.63
CA SER A 38 37.94 32.36 -27.88
C SER A 38 37.83 30.96 -28.49
N ASP A 39 37.44 29.95 -27.70
CA ASP A 39 37.46 28.56 -28.14
C ASP A 39 36.21 28.21 -28.96
N LEU A 40 36.43 27.42 -30.02
CA LEU A 40 35.35 26.83 -30.79
C LEU A 40 34.72 25.71 -29.96
N LYS A 41 33.39 25.72 -29.88
CA LYS A 41 32.64 24.64 -29.23
C LYS A 41 32.88 23.36 -30.04
N MET A 42 33.35 22.30 -29.38
CA MET A 42 33.43 20.98 -30.01
C MET A 42 32.00 20.47 -30.24
N VAL A 43 31.60 20.42 -31.51
CA VAL A 43 30.31 19.87 -31.94
C VAL A 43 30.58 18.54 -32.61
N ASN A 44 30.06 17.46 -32.03
CA ASN A 44 30.07 16.16 -32.66
C ASN A 44 28.90 16.07 -33.66
N PRO A 45 29.12 15.77 -34.95
CA PRO A 45 28.06 15.71 -35.97
C PRO A 45 26.94 14.72 -35.66
N ASP A 46 27.25 13.64 -34.94
CA ASP A 46 26.28 12.58 -34.59
C ASP A 46 25.58 12.84 -33.24
N TYR A 47 25.88 13.95 -32.57
CA TYR A 47 25.35 14.30 -31.26
C TYR A 47 24.40 15.50 -31.35
N HIS A 48 23.13 15.25 -31.03
CA HIS A 48 22.07 16.27 -31.02
C HIS A 48 21.54 16.43 -29.60
N PRO A 49 22.22 17.21 -28.74
CA PRO A 49 21.76 17.44 -27.38
C PRO A 49 20.46 18.24 -27.39
N ALA A 50 19.66 18.07 -26.34
CA ALA A 50 18.48 18.89 -26.10
C ALA A 50 18.85 20.38 -26.01
N SER A 51 17.87 21.26 -26.24
CA SER A 51 18.12 22.69 -26.03
C SER A 51 18.49 22.94 -24.55
N GLN A 52 19.31 23.96 -24.28
CA GLN A 52 19.73 24.27 -22.92
C GLN A 52 18.53 24.53 -21.98
N LEU A 53 17.45 25.11 -22.52
CA LEU A 53 16.21 25.35 -21.79
C LEU A 53 15.49 24.03 -21.45
N ASP A 54 15.34 23.15 -22.45
CA ASP A 54 14.67 21.85 -22.26
C ASP A 54 15.47 20.97 -21.30
N PHE A 55 16.80 20.93 -21.44
CA PHE A 55 17.70 20.21 -20.55
C PHE A 55 17.58 20.69 -19.09
N GLN A 56 17.57 22.01 -18.86
CA GLN A 56 17.35 22.55 -17.51
C GLN A 56 15.96 22.20 -16.97
N SER A 57 14.92 22.27 -17.80
CA SER A 57 13.56 21.92 -17.40
C SER A 57 13.46 20.45 -16.99
N SER A 58 14.01 19.54 -17.79
CA SER A 58 14.05 18.11 -17.48
C SER A 58 14.87 17.82 -16.23
N LEU A 59 15.99 18.51 -16.01
CA LEU A 59 16.79 18.35 -14.79
C LEU A 59 16.01 18.78 -13.53
N GLN A 60 15.23 19.85 -13.62
CA GLN A 60 14.36 20.30 -12.53
C GLN A 60 13.24 19.30 -12.24
N GLU A 61 12.61 18.75 -13.28
CA GLU A 61 11.56 17.73 -13.14
C GLU A 61 12.10 16.45 -12.47
N LEU A 62 13.20 15.89 -12.99
CA LEU A 62 13.86 14.71 -12.42
C LEU A 62 14.22 14.93 -10.94
N SER A 63 14.80 16.10 -10.62
CA SER A 63 15.16 16.45 -9.25
C SER A 63 13.93 16.56 -8.34
N ARG A 64 12.85 17.17 -8.84
CA ARG A 64 11.59 17.30 -8.11
C ARG A 64 10.98 15.93 -7.81
N ASP A 65 11.00 15.02 -8.78
CA ASP A 65 10.44 13.69 -8.63
C ASP A 65 11.22 12.86 -7.62
N ILE A 66 12.56 12.92 -7.65
CA ILE A 66 13.42 12.26 -6.64
C ILE A 66 13.08 12.76 -5.23
N ILE A 67 12.90 14.08 -5.05
CA ILE A 67 12.53 14.67 -3.76
C ILE A 67 11.15 14.18 -3.32
N LEU A 68 10.17 14.15 -4.22
CA LEU A 68 8.82 13.68 -3.92
C LEU A 68 8.82 12.20 -3.53
N LYS A 69 9.57 11.35 -4.25
CA LYS A 69 9.72 9.94 -3.89
C LYS A 69 10.40 9.73 -2.56
N THR A 70 11.42 10.53 -2.26
CA THR A 70 12.08 10.50 -0.94
C THR A 70 11.10 10.83 0.18
N ARG A 71 10.26 11.86 0.01
CA ARG A 71 9.20 12.18 0.99
C ARG A 71 8.16 11.06 1.11
N GLN A 72 7.76 10.45 -0.01
CA GLN A 72 6.85 9.30 0.01
C GLN A 72 7.43 8.15 0.83
N ILE A 73 8.71 7.83 0.66
CA ILE A 73 9.42 6.80 1.42
C ILE A 73 9.40 7.11 2.92
N LEU A 74 9.72 8.35 3.32
CA LEU A 74 9.69 8.77 4.72
C LEU A 74 8.30 8.60 5.35
N THR A 75 7.25 9.03 4.65
CA THR A 75 5.87 8.84 5.13
C THR A 75 5.50 7.36 5.27
N ILE A 76 5.99 6.48 4.38
CA ILE A 76 5.77 5.04 4.50
C ILE A 76 6.47 4.49 5.74
N ILE A 77 7.72 4.92 6.00
CA ILE A 77 8.48 4.53 7.20
C ILE A 77 7.73 4.93 8.48
N ASP A 78 7.23 6.17 8.53
CA ASP A 78 6.49 6.70 9.69
C ASP A 78 5.16 5.97 9.93
N THR A 79 4.60 5.36 8.89
CA THR A 79 3.32 4.63 8.94
C THR A 79 3.50 3.11 8.99
N LEU A 80 4.73 2.61 9.18
CA LEU A 80 4.98 1.17 9.31
C LEU A 80 4.27 0.61 10.56
N PRO A 81 3.48 -0.47 10.41
CA PRO A 81 2.78 -1.06 11.54
C PRO A 81 3.78 -1.63 12.54
N GLY A 82 3.64 -1.25 13.81
CA GLY A 82 4.53 -1.69 14.88
C GLY A 82 5.85 -0.92 14.95
N VAL A 83 6.02 0.17 14.18
CA VAL A 83 7.14 1.10 14.38
C VAL A 83 7.06 1.70 15.79
N GLY A 84 8.17 1.67 16.52
CA GLY A 84 8.27 2.19 17.89
C GLY A 84 7.67 1.30 18.99
N VAL A 85 7.17 0.10 18.68
CA VAL A 85 6.60 -0.83 19.68
C VAL A 85 7.62 -1.93 20.00
N SER A 86 7.80 -2.24 21.28
CA SER A 86 8.67 -3.34 21.72
C SER A 86 8.09 -4.71 21.33
N LYS A 87 8.95 -5.73 21.19
CA LYS A 87 8.51 -7.09 20.84
C LYS A 87 7.65 -7.68 21.95
N GLU A 88 7.96 -7.33 23.19
CA GLU A 88 7.26 -7.75 24.39
C GLU A 88 5.82 -7.20 24.40
N GLU A 89 5.64 -5.92 24.09
CA GLU A 89 4.31 -5.33 23.95
C GLU A 89 3.51 -5.95 22.81
N GLN A 90 4.15 -6.23 21.67
CA GLN A 90 3.51 -6.91 20.55
C GLN A 90 3.03 -8.31 20.94
N LEU A 91 3.86 -9.10 21.63
CA LEU A 91 3.50 -10.43 22.11
C LEU A 91 2.39 -10.39 23.17
N ALA A 92 2.45 -9.45 24.11
CA ALA A 92 1.40 -9.26 25.11
C ALA A 92 0.06 -8.92 24.45
N LYS A 93 0.08 -8.06 23.43
CA LYS A 93 -1.11 -7.70 22.64
C LYS A 93 -1.67 -8.90 21.88
N ILE A 94 -0.81 -9.74 21.31
CA ILE A 94 -1.24 -10.99 20.65
C ILE A 94 -1.95 -11.90 21.65
N GLN A 95 -1.35 -12.14 22.82
CA GLN A 95 -1.95 -13.01 23.85
C GLN A 95 -3.30 -12.49 24.34
N LEU A 96 -3.43 -11.17 24.54
CA LEU A 96 -4.68 -10.54 24.94
C LEU A 96 -5.75 -10.71 23.86
N LEU A 97 -5.44 -10.40 22.61
CA LEU A 97 -6.38 -10.56 21.49
C LEU A 97 -6.80 -12.02 21.28
N SER A 98 -5.89 -12.98 21.49
CA SER A 98 -6.23 -14.40 21.43
C SER A 98 -7.25 -14.79 22.49
N ARG A 99 -7.10 -14.29 23.73
CA ARG A 99 -8.06 -14.54 24.81
C ARG A 99 -9.42 -13.90 24.53
N GLU A 100 -9.43 -12.64 24.09
CA GLU A 100 -10.67 -11.95 23.70
C GLU A 100 -11.39 -12.71 22.57
N LEU A 101 -10.64 -13.22 21.59
CA LEU A 101 -11.20 -14.00 20.49
C LEU A 101 -11.86 -15.31 20.98
N GLU A 102 -11.23 -16.02 21.93
CA GLU A 102 -11.80 -17.22 22.53
C GLU A 102 -13.12 -16.92 23.27
N GLU A 103 -13.16 -15.84 24.04
CA GLU A 103 -14.38 -15.43 24.76
C GLU A 103 -15.51 -15.06 23.80
N VAL A 104 -15.21 -14.30 22.73
CA VAL A 104 -16.18 -13.90 21.71
C VAL A 104 -16.72 -15.12 20.95
N GLU A 105 -15.86 -16.07 20.57
CA GLU A 105 -16.30 -17.30 19.90
C GLU A 105 -17.18 -18.17 20.81
N LEU A 106 -16.89 -18.24 22.12
CA LEU A 106 -17.75 -18.95 23.08
C LEU A 106 -19.14 -18.30 23.18
N GLN A 107 -19.20 -16.97 23.22
CA GLN A 107 -20.47 -16.24 23.23
C GLN A 107 -21.25 -16.48 21.94
N LYS A 108 -20.59 -16.39 20.78
CA LYS A 108 -21.17 -16.68 19.47
C LYS A 108 -21.75 -18.09 19.43
N LYS A 109 -21.05 -19.10 19.94
CA LYS A 109 -21.56 -20.48 20.02
C LYS A 109 -22.84 -20.57 20.86
N LYS A 110 -22.89 -19.91 22.02
CA LYS A 110 -24.11 -19.88 22.87
C LYS A 110 -25.29 -19.20 22.16
N VAL A 111 -25.04 -18.12 21.42
CA VAL A 111 -26.06 -17.40 20.65
C VAL A 111 -26.60 -18.27 19.51
N ILE A 112 -25.73 -18.99 18.80
CA ILE A 112 -26.13 -19.92 17.73
C ILE A 112 -27.03 -21.02 18.31
N LEU A 113 -26.66 -21.62 19.44
CA LEU A 113 -27.50 -22.65 20.09
C LEU A 113 -28.89 -22.11 20.45
N LYS A 114 -28.97 -20.93 21.07
CA LYS A 114 -30.25 -20.30 21.39
C LYS A 114 -31.08 -20.01 20.14
N LYS A 115 -30.44 -19.52 19.07
CA LYS A 115 -31.09 -19.26 17.79
C LYS A 115 -31.70 -20.55 17.23
N ASP A 116 -30.93 -21.64 17.20
CA ASP A 116 -31.38 -22.93 16.65
C ASP A 116 -32.55 -23.51 17.45
N ASP A 117 -32.53 -23.37 18.78
CA ASP A 117 -33.64 -23.82 19.62
C ASP A 117 -34.90 -22.98 19.42
N LEU A 118 -34.78 -21.65 19.31
CA LEU A 118 -35.92 -20.79 18.96
C LEU A 118 -36.48 -21.14 17.59
N MET A 119 -35.62 -21.43 16.61
CA MET A 119 -36.04 -21.78 15.26
C MET A 119 -36.91 -23.06 15.27
N LYS A 120 -36.51 -24.10 16.02
CA LYS A 120 -37.32 -25.32 16.19
C LYS A 120 -38.69 -25.04 16.83
N VAL A 121 -38.78 -24.08 17.75
CA VAL A 121 -40.06 -23.71 18.38
C VAL A 121 -40.98 -23.06 17.36
N VAL A 122 -40.46 -22.12 16.58
CA VAL A 122 -41.22 -21.45 15.51
C VAL A 122 -41.67 -22.44 14.45
N ASP A 123 -40.79 -23.35 14.01
CA ASP A 123 -41.12 -24.39 13.03
C ASP A 123 -42.27 -25.29 13.51
N LYS A 124 -42.26 -25.70 14.79
CA LYS A 124 -43.36 -26.48 15.38
C LYS A 124 -44.68 -25.72 15.36
N LEU A 125 -44.67 -24.43 15.70
CA LEU A 125 -45.88 -23.59 15.67
C LEU A 125 -46.42 -23.45 14.25
N ILE A 126 -45.54 -23.26 13.26
CA ILE A 126 -45.92 -23.16 11.85
C ILE A 126 -46.57 -24.47 11.37
N LEU A 127 -45.98 -25.62 11.68
CA LEU A 127 -46.53 -26.93 11.33
C LEU A 127 -47.91 -27.14 11.98
N LEU A 128 -48.04 -26.82 13.27
CA LEU A 128 -49.29 -27.00 14.01
C LEU A 128 -50.43 -26.12 13.43
N VAL A 129 -50.13 -24.88 13.04
CA VAL A 129 -51.08 -24.01 12.35
C VAL A 129 -51.43 -24.54 10.96
N SER A 130 -50.44 -25.00 10.20
CA SER A 130 -50.65 -25.59 8.87
C SER A 130 -51.55 -26.82 8.92
N ASP A 131 -51.29 -27.74 9.86
CA ASP A 131 -52.09 -28.95 10.06
C ASP A 131 -53.52 -28.60 10.51
N GLY A 132 -53.67 -27.62 11.41
CA GLY A 132 -54.99 -27.12 11.83
C GLY A 132 -55.81 -26.58 10.66
N ILE A 133 -55.19 -25.82 9.76
CA ILE A 133 -55.84 -25.29 8.55
C ILE A 133 -56.20 -26.42 7.56
N ALA A 134 -55.32 -27.42 7.42
CA ALA A 134 -55.60 -28.58 6.55
C ALA A 134 -56.82 -29.36 7.05
N MET A 135 -56.87 -29.66 8.35
CA MET A 135 -57.97 -30.39 9.00
C MET A 135 -59.30 -29.63 9.03
N THR A 136 -59.31 -28.30 8.82
CA THR A 136 -60.56 -27.52 8.71
C THR A 136 -61.05 -27.34 7.27
N ARG A 137 -60.26 -27.74 6.26
CA ARG A 137 -60.65 -27.67 4.84
C ARG A 137 -61.19 -28.98 4.28
N ASP A 138 -60.94 -30.11 4.95
CA ASP A 138 -61.58 -31.41 4.71
C ASP A 138 -62.90 -31.55 5.50
#